data_AF-A0A9Q9UWZ2-F1
#
_entry.id   AF-A0A9Q9UWZ2-F1
#
_cell.length_a   1.000
_cell.length_b   1.000
_cell.length_c   1.000
_cell.angle_alpha   90.00
_cell.angle_beta   90.00
_cell.angle_gamma   90.00
#
_symmetry.space_group_name_H-M   'P 1'
#
loop_
_entity.id
_entity.type
_entity.pdbx_description
1 polymer ?
#
loop_
_entity_poly.entity_id
_entity_poly.type
_entity_poly.pdbx_seq_one_letter_code
_entity_poly.pdbx_strand_id
1 'polypeptide(L)'
;MTQYFYDNVQPKTGQGADAQYALSIYVPPAHCTDKHAKIENVFDKDDAAQVKMLLKNGAKCELCTKPKNVIASRPVKIDEKTTEHSEHVLLYPVGNSLMDKLLAKARDQSCVVFYSYNSPCVKTCLQSADNILGGLRNWINKRKGQMNAFVFQEIWQKDKDKDLQTEFQNIDKIVPLYRCMKSSNAMECRKCVNNNVVDPFCLPKKKFFLESLIKEVFFLFQELLTSVIKL
;
A
#
# COMPACT_ATOMS: atom_id res chain seq x y z
N MET A 1 -6.15 3.07 -11.79
CA MET A 1 -6.61 3.53 -10.47
C MET A 1 -5.46 4.05 -9.60
N THR A 2 -4.43 3.27 -9.31
CA THR A 2 -3.35 3.67 -8.37
C THR A 2 -2.49 4.83 -8.86
N GLN A 3 -2.18 4.90 -10.15
CA GLN A 3 -1.56 6.08 -10.78
C GLN A 3 -2.36 7.36 -10.49
N TYR A 4 -3.69 7.30 -10.61
CA TYR A 4 -4.57 8.43 -10.34
C TYR A 4 -4.49 8.89 -8.87
N PHE A 5 -4.44 7.96 -7.91
CA PHE A 5 -4.27 8.32 -6.50
C PHE A 5 -2.91 9.00 -6.26
N TYR A 6 -1.85 8.49 -6.88
CA TYR A 6 -0.54 9.10 -6.78
C TYR A 6 -0.53 10.53 -7.37
N ASP A 7 -1.13 10.73 -8.55
CA ASP A 7 -1.10 12.04 -9.21
C ASP A 7 -2.02 13.08 -8.54
N ASN A 8 -3.19 12.65 -8.06
CA ASN A 8 -4.26 13.57 -7.64
C ASN A 8 -4.48 13.62 -6.12
N VAL A 9 -4.11 12.58 -5.37
CA VAL A 9 -4.39 12.50 -3.92
C VAL A 9 -3.11 12.58 -3.06
N GLN A 10 -1.97 12.07 -3.53
CA GLN A 10 -0.71 12.01 -2.78
C GLN A 10 -0.37 13.36 -2.11
N PRO A 11 -0.43 13.46 -0.77
CA PRO A 11 0.00 14.65 -0.05
C PRO A 11 1.52 14.73 -0.02
N LYS A 12 2.03 15.96 0.09
CA LYS A 12 3.46 16.24 0.31
C LYS A 12 3.72 16.70 1.74
N THR A 13 4.87 16.37 2.28
CA THR A 13 5.38 16.92 3.55
C THR A 13 5.78 18.39 3.36
N GLY A 14 6.05 19.10 4.47
CA GLY A 14 6.58 20.47 4.40
C GLY A 14 7.94 20.58 3.67
N GLN A 15 8.65 19.46 3.52
CA GLN A 15 9.92 19.35 2.81
C GLN A 15 9.74 18.95 1.33
N GLY A 16 8.50 18.84 0.84
CA GLY A 16 8.19 18.47 -0.55
C GLY A 16 8.26 16.97 -0.86
N ALA A 17 8.63 16.13 0.10
CA ALA A 17 8.62 14.67 -0.04
C ALA A 17 7.19 14.11 0.01
N ASP A 18 6.97 12.90 -0.50
CA ASP A 18 5.68 12.21 -0.35
C ASP A 18 5.38 11.89 1.12
N ALA A 19 4.18 12.22 1.56
CA ALA A 19 3.72 11.92 2.91
C ALA A 19 2.99 10.56 2.97
N GLN A 20 3.16 9.85 4.08
CA GLN A 20 2.38 8.63 4.37
C GLN A 20 0.88 8.96 4.46
N TYR A 21 0.06 8.15 3.80
CA TYR A 21 -1.38 8.14 3.90
C TYR A 21 -1.94 6.78 3.48
N ALA A 22 -3.20 6.54 3.85
CA ALA A 22 -4.02 5.47 3.31
C ALA A 22 -5.36 6.04 2.83
N LEU A 23 -5.95 5.37 1.85
CA LEU A 23 -7.23 5.69 1.24
C LEU A 23 -7.97 4.39 0.97
N SER A 24 -9.26 4.35 1.25
CA SER A 24 -10.12 3.29 0.74
C SER A 24 -11.30 3.86 -0.01
N ILE A 25 -11.64 3.20 -1.12
CA ILE A 25 -12.73 3.59 -2.01
C ILE A 25 -13.56 2.36 -2.37
N TYR A 26 -14.87 2.53 -2.48
CA TYR A 26 -15.69 1.59 -3.22
C TYR A 26 -16.02 2.12 -4.62
N VAL A 27 -15.98 1.24 -5.61
CA VAL A 27 -16.28 1.57 -7.02
C VAL A 27 -17.22 0.52 -7.62
N PRO A 28 -18.00 0.87 -8.66
CA PRO A 28 -18.80 -0.10 -9.41
C PRO A 28 -17.92 -1.21 -10.02
N PRO A 29 -18.44 -2.44 -10.19
CA PRO A 29 -17.66 -3.60 -10.64
C PRO A 29 -16.84 -3.36 -11.93
N ALA A 30 -17.39 -2.61 -12.88
CA ALA A 30 -16.71 -2.26 -14.14
C ALA A 30 -15.34 -1.59 -13.91
N HIS A 31 -15.17 -0.80 -12.84
CA HIS A 31 -13.92 -0.08 -12.54
C HIS A 31 -12.81 -0.99 -11.99
N CYS A 32 -13.06 -2.29 -11.86
CA CYS A 32 -12.12 -3.28 -11.36
C CYS A 32 -11.89 -4.41 -12.36
N THR A 33 -12.83 -4.61 -13.28
CA THR A 33 -12.75 -5.68 -14.30
C THR A 33 -12.42 -5.14 -15.68
N ASP A 34 -12.81 -3.90 -16.00
CA ASP A 34 -12.54 -3.28 -17.29
C ASP A 34 -11.34 -2.34 -17.20
N LYS A 35 -10.30 -2.64 -17.98
CA LYS A 35 -9.08 -1.84 -18.11
C LYS A 35 -9.32 -0.45 -18.71
N HIS A 36 -10.44 -0.25 -19.40
CA HIS A 36 -10.82 1.02 -20.03
C HIS A 36 -11.66 1.91 -19.11
N ALA A 37 -12.15 1.38 -17.98
CA ALA A 37 -12.90 2.16 -17.02
C ALA A 37 -12.01 3.24 -16.37
N LYS A 38 -12.49 4.49 -16.43
CA LYS A 38 -11.80 5.65 -15.89
C LYS A 38 -12.26 5.92 -14.47
N ILE A 39 -11.32 5.90 -13.52
CA ILE A 39 -11.62 6.14 -12.10
C ILE A 39 -12.23 7.53 -11.88
N GLU A 40 -11.89 8.49 -12.73
CA GLU A 40 -12.41 9.85 -12.77
C GLU A 40 -13.94 9.92 -12.87
N ASN A 41 -14.59 8.89 -13.41
CA ASN A 41 -16.04 8.85 -13.54
C ASN A 41 -16.75 8.61 -12.18
N VAL A 42 -16.03 8.10 -11.18
CA VAL A 42 -16.57 7.77 -9.85
C VAL A 42 -15.80 8.40 -8.69
N PHE A 43 -14.66 9.01 -9.00
CA PHE A 43 -13.85 9.80 -8.10
C PHE A 43 -13.16 10.89 -8.94
N ASP A 44 -13.87 11.99 -9.12
CA ASP A 44 -13.45 13.09 -10.00
C ASP A 44 -12.29 13.89 -9.41
N LYS A 45 -11.72 14.80 -10.20
CA LYS A 45 -10.55 15.60 -9.78
C LYS A 45 -10.87 16.59 -8.66
N ASP A 46 -12.11 17.06 -8.54
CA ASP A 46 -12.50 17.98 -7.47
C ASP A 46 -12.59 17.23 -6.15
N ASP A 47 -13.23 16.06 -6.16
CA ASP A 47 -13.27 15.12 -5.03
C ASP A 47 -11.84 14.71 -4.62
N ALA A 48 -10.97 14.38 -5.57
CA ALA A 48 -9.58 14.03 -5.29
C ALA A 48 -8.78 15.21 -4.69
N ALA A 49 -8.99 16.42 -5.21
CA ALA A 49 -8.38 17.64 -4.67
C ALA A 49 -8.87 17.94 -3.25
N GLN A 50 -10.16 17.72 -2.97
CA GLN A 50 -10.74 17.85 -1.63
C GLN A 50 -10.11 16.84 -0.66
N VAL A 51 -10.00 15.57 -1.05
CA VAL A 51 -9.32 14.54 -0.23
C VAL A 51 -7.88 14.96 0.05
N LYS A 52 -7.13 15.37 -0.98
CA LYS A 52 -5.74 15.83 -0.82
C LYS A 52 -5.61 17.01 0.12
N MET A 53 -6.52 17.98 0.03
CA MET A 53 -6.55 19.15 0.91
C MET A 53 -6.78 18.75 2.37
N LEU A 54 -7.75 17.86 2.64
CA LEU A 54 -8.00 17.35 3.99
C LEU A 54 -6.75 16.65 4.57
N LEU A 55 -6.13 15.76 3.78
CA LEU A 55 -4.89 15.09 4.19
C LEU A 55 -3.76 16.09 4.45
N LYS A 56 -3.59 17.12 3.61
CA LYS A 56 -2.57 18.16 3.82
C LYS A 56 -2.76 18.87 5.16
N ASN A 57 -4.01 19.13 5.54
CA ASN A 57 -4.38 19.82 6.78
C ASN A 57 -4.43 18.89 8.00
N GLY A 58 -4.09 17.61 7.85
CA GLY A 58 -4.13 16.62 8.93
C GLY A 58 -5.54 16.14 9.28
N ALA A 59 -6.55 16.50 8.50
CA ALA A 59 -7.91 16.03 8.65
C ALA A 59 -8.11 14.65 8.00
N LYS A 60 -9.09 13.89 8.51
CA LYS A 60 -9.56 12.64 7.91
C LYS A 60 -10.59 12.96 6.82
N CYS A 61 -10.60 12.19 5.74
CA CYS A 61 -11.74 12.12 4.85
C CYS A 61 -12.66 11.00 5.34
N GLU A 62 -13.83 11.35 5.86
CA GLU A 62 -14.87 10.41 6.26
C GLU A 62 -16.05 10.50 5.27
N LEU A 63 -16.00 9.73 4.18
CA LEU A 63 -17.01 9.78 3.11
C LEU A 63 -17.16 11.21 2.54
N CYS A 64 -16.02 11.89 2.37
CA CYS A 64 -15.98 13.32 2.11
C CYS A 64 -16.28 13.74 0.66
N THR A 65 -16.33 12.78 -0.27
CA THR A 65 -16.60 12.98 -1.69
C THR A 65 -18.11 13.10 -1.94
N LYS A 66 -18.51 13.70 -3.07
CA LYS A 66 -19.95 13.80 -3.43
C LYS A 66 -20.65 12.42 -3.46
N PRO A 67 -20.05 11.36 -4.03
CA PRO A 67 -20.65 10.02 -4.02
C PRO A 67 -20.53 9.30 -2.67
N LYS A 68 -19.88 9.92 -1.67
CA LYS A 68 -19.63 9.35 -0.33
C LYS A 68 -18.95 7.99 -0.38
N ASN A 69 -18.01 7.83 -1.30
CA ASN A 69 -17.38 6.56 -1.63
C ASN A 69 -15.90 6.47 -1.24
N VAL A 70 -15.34 7.47 -0.57
CA VAL A 70 -13.92 7.51 -0.18
C VAL A 70 -13.78 7.76 1.31
N ILE A 71 -12.88 7.02 1.95
CA ILE A 71 -12.28 7.36 3.25
C ILE A 71 -10.77 7.51 3.06
N ALA A 72 -10.14 8.42 3.80
CA ALA A 72 -8.69 8.57 3.75
C ALA A 72 -8.14 9.20 5.03
N SER A 73 -6.90 8.86 5.36
CA SER A 73 -6.22 9.46 6.50
C SER A 73 -4.70 9.43 6.34
N ARG A 74 -4.03 10.36 7.01
CA ARG A 74 -2.59 10.31 7.29
C ARG A 74 -2.38 9.72 8.68
N PRO A 75 -1.14 9.36 9.05
CA PRO A 75 -0.85 9.03 10.44
C PRO A 75 -1.31 10.16 11.38
N VAL A 76 -2.00 9.80 12.46
CA VAL A 76 -2.57 10.71 13.44
C VAL A 76 -1.75 10.65 14.72
N LYS A 77 -1.33 11.81 15.25
CA LYS A 77 -0.69 11.86 16.57
C LYS A 77 -1.74 11.65 17.64
N ILE A 78 -1.55 10.64 18.48
CA ILE A 78 -2.37 10.41 19.67
C ILE A 78 -1.82 11.25 20.83
N ASP A 79 -0.49 11.25 20.97
CA ASP A 79 0.25 12.02 21.95
C ASP A 79 1.61 12.45 21.36
N GLU A 80 2.49 13.03 22.18
CA GLU A 80 3.81 13.51 21.74
C GLU A 80 4.74 12.41 21.22
N LYS A 81 4.54 11.16 21.67
CA LYS A 81 5.41 9.99 21.41
C LYS A 81 4.74 8.96 20.50
N THR A 82 3.42 8.94 20.46
CA THR A 82 2.63 7.92 19.78
C THR A 82 1.94 8.50 18.55
N THR A 83 2.21 7.88 17.40
CA THR A 83 1.52 8.16 16.15
C THR A 83 0.81 6.90 15.67
N GLU A 84 -0.50 7.00 15.53
CA GLU A 84 -1.33 5.97 14.92
C GLU A 84 -1.12 5.99 13.40
N HIS A 85 -0.83 4.83 12.81
CA HIS A 85 -0.62 4.74 11.37
C HIS A 85 -1.94 4.85 10.62
N SER A 86 -1.90 5.42 9.41
CA SER A 86 -3.07 5.65 8.57
C SER A 86 -3.91 4.40 8.35
N GLU A 87 -3.27 3.24 8.24
CA GLU A 87 -3.94 1.96 8.04
C GLU A 87 -4.81 1.58 9.23
N HIS A 88 -4.28 1.78 10.45
CA HIS A 88 -5.00 1.52 11.70
C HIS A 88 -6.16 2.51 11.88
N VAL A 89 -5.91 3.80 11.65
CA VAL A 89 -6.93 4.87 11.73
C VAL A 89 -8.16 4.57 10.86
N LEU A 90 -7.98 3.93 9.69
CA LEU A 90 -9.08 3.59 8.80
C LEU A 90 -9.80 2.29 9.17
N LEU A 91 -9.09 1.33 9.77
CA LEU A 91 -9.58 -0.04 10.04
C LEU A 91 -10.07 -0.25 11.48
N TYR A 92 -9.81 0.69 12.39
CA TYR A 92 -10.19 0.64 13.79
C TYR A 92 -11.08 1.81 14.22
N PRO A 93 -11.88 1.64 15.30
CA PRO A 93 -12.10 0.38 16.02
C PRO A 93 -12.93 -0.62 15.20
N VAL A 94 -12.64 -1.92 15.32
CA VAL A 94 -13.35 -2.96 14.57
C VAL A 94 -14.86 -2.91 14.87
N GLY A 95 -15.68 -2.87 13.82
CA GLY A 95 -17.13 -2.80 13.92
C GLY A 95 -17.70 -1.38 13.88
N ASN A 96 -16.86 -0.35 14.10
CA ASN A 96 -17.23 1.06 14.01
C ASN A 96 -16.12 1.92 13.37
N SER A 97 -15.28 1.31 12.55
CA SER A 97 -14.17 1.98 11.86
C SER A 97 -14.66 2.84 10.69
N LEU A 98 -13.78 3.66 10.12
CA LEU A 98 -14.09 4.36 8.87
C LEU A 98 -14.33 3.39 7.72
N MET A 99 -13.61 2.27 7.70
CA MET A 99 -13.89 1.17 6.79
C MET A 99 -15.31 0.65 7.00
N ASP A 100 -15.77 0.41 8.23
CA ASP A 100 -17.15 -0.04 8.48
C ASP A 100 -18.19 0.95 7.92
N LYS A 101 -17.96 2.25 8.08
CA LYS A 101 -18.83 3.30 7.50
C LYS A 101 -18.83 3.26 5.97
N LEU A 102 -17.67 3.04 5.35
CA LEU A 102 -17.53 2.90 3.90
C LEU A 102 -18.27 1.66 3.40
N LEU A 103 -18.10 0.52 4.08
CA LEU A 103 -18.74 -0.75 3.71
C LEU A 103 -20.26 -0.70 3.83
N ALA A 104 -20.80 0.07 4.78
CA ALA A 104 -22.25 0.29 4.88
C ALA A 104 -22.85 1.05 3.68
N LYS A 105 -22.02 1.69 2.85
CA LYS A 105 -22.44 2.37 1.60
C LYS A 105 -22.11 1.57 0.35
N ALA A 106 -21.17 0.64 0.44
CA ALA A 106 -20.77 -0.21 -0.68
C ALA A 106 -21.93 -1.15 -1.06
N ARG A 107 -22.33 -1.14 -2.33
CA ARG A 107 -23.40 -2.00 -2.85
C ARG A 107 -22.91 -3.43 -3.11
N ASP A 108 -23.86 -4.34 -3.28
CA ASP A 108 -23.58 -5.67 -3.77
C ASP A 108 -22.85 -5.60 -5.12
N GLN A 109 -21.79 -6.40 -5.27
CA GLN A 109 -20.90 -6.45 -6.44
C GLN A 109 -19.98 -5.23 -6.67
N SER A 110 -20.02 -4.18 -5.84
CA SER A 110 -18.97 -3.15 -5.91
C SER A 110 -17.60 -3.79 -5.65
N CYS A 111 -16.52 -3.09 -5.92
CA CYS A 111 -15.21 -3.46 -5.40
C CYS A 111 -14.82 -2.49 -4.30
N VAL A 112 -14.04 -2.95 -3.34
CA VAL A 112 -13.42 -2.08 -2.34
C VAL A 112 -11.91 -2.20 -2.48
N VAL A 113 -11.25 -1.06 -2.66
CA VAL A 113 -9.79 -1.00 -2.72
C VAL A 113 -9.30 -0.28 -1.48
N PHE A 114 -8.36 -0.87 -0.77
CA PHE A 114 -7.62 -0.24 0.31
C PHE A 114 -6.21 0.05 -0.18
N TYR A 115 -5.89 1.31 -0.40
CA TYR A 115 -4.59 1.78 -0.83
C TYR A 115 -3.83 2.36 0.36
N SER A 116 -2.57 1.99 0.52
CA SER A 116 -1.63 2.62 1.46
C SER A 116 -0.37 3.05 0.71
N TYR A 117 0.15 4.25 0.97
CA TYR A 117 1.36 4.70 0.30
C TYR A 117 2.56 3.81 0.67
N ASN A 118 2.83 3.63 1.97
CA ASN A 118 3.77 2.61 2.44
C ASN A 118 3.06 1.31 2.81
N SER A 119 3.77 0.19 2.72
CA SER A 119 3.32 -1.10 3.24
C SER A 119 3.02 -1.01 4.74
N PRO A 120 2.02 -1.76 5.24
CA PRO A 120 1.81 -1.90 6.68
C PRO A 120 3.10 -2.29 7.38
N CYS A 121 3.49 -1.52 8.40
CA CYS A 121 4.75 -1.83 9.09
C CYS A 121 4.64 -3.12 9.91
N VAL A 122 5.70 -3.90 9.93
CA VAL A 122 5.73 -5.21 10.58
C VAL A 122 5.46 -5.08 12.09
N LYS A 123 6.22 -4.21 12.77
CA LYS A 123 6.16 -4.10 14.24
C LYS A 123 4.79 -3.67 14.78
N THR A 124 4.21 -2.61 14.21
CA THR A 124 2.98 -2.02 14.76
C THR A 124 1.75 -2.50 14.02
N CYS A 125 1.73 -2.40 12.69
CA CYS A 125 0.53 -2.70 11.92
C CYS A 125 0.26 -4.20 11.83
N LEU A 126 1.26 -5.08 11.92
CA LEU A 126 1.08 -6.53 11.69
C LEU A 126 1.26 -7.38 12.95
N GLN A 127 2.28 -7.09 13.78
CA GLN A 127 2.66 -7.94 14.91
C GLN A 127 2.23 -7.43 16.30
N SER A 128 1.78 -6.18 16.42
CA SER A 128 1.37 -5.64 17.73
C SER A 128 0.05 -6.26 18.21
N ALA A 129 -0.31 -6.05 19.48
CA ALA A 129 -1.62 -6.47 19.99
C ALA A 129 -2.79 -5.71 19.31
N ASP A 130 -2.56 -4.43 18.98
CA ASP A 130 -3.51 -3.55 18.28
C ASP A 130 -3.15 -3.44 16.79
N ASN A 131 -2.99 -4.61 16.15
CA ASN A 131 -2.60 -4.71 14.74
C ASN A 131 -3.82 -4.55 13.80
N ILE A 132 -3.58 -4.32 12.51
CA ILE A 132 -4.66 -4.10 11.53
C ILE A 132 -5.40 -5.39 11.10
N LEU A 133 -4.90 -6.58 11.47
CA LEU A 133 -5.41 -7.85 10.95
C LEU A 133 -6.86 -8.11 11.39
N GLY A 134 -7.25 -7.66 12.58
CA GLY A 134 -8.65 -7.71 13.04
C GLY A 134 -9.58 -6.91 12.12
N GLY A 135 -9.19 -5.67 11.79
CA GLY A 135 -9.91 -4.81 10.86
C GLY A 135 -9.98 -5.38 9.44
N LEU A 136 -8.89 -5.95 8.93
CA LEU A 136 -8.87 -6.62 7.62
C LEU A 136 -9.83 -7.82 7.57
N ARG A 137 -9.84 -8.67 8.61
CA ARG A 137 -10.78 -9.81 8.69
C ARG A 137 -12.22 -9.34 8.76
N ASN A 138 -12.51 -8.31 9.57
CA ASN A 138 -13.84 -7.73 9.64
C ASN A 138 -14.30 -7.19 8.27
N TRP A 139 -13.44 -6.47 7.55
CA TRP A 139 -13.73 -5.99 6.20
C TRP A 139 -14.14 -7.14 5.26
N ILE A 140 -13.31 -8.18 5.17
CA ILE A 140 -13.57 -9.30 4.25
C ILE A 140 -14.80 -10.11 4.67
N ASN A 141 -15.01 -10.31 5.97
CA ASN A 141 -16.19 -10.98 6.51
C ASN A 141 -17.49 -10.24 6.20
N LYS A 142 -17.49 -8.90 6.20
CA LYS A 142 -18.66 -8.09 5.81
C LYS A 142 -18.95 -8.15 4.31
N ARG A 143 -17.93 -8.43 3.49
CA ARG A 143 -18.01 -8.40 2.02
C ARG A 143 -18.18 -9.77 1.35
N LYS A 144 -18.02 -10.87 2.09
CA LYS A 144 -18.30 -12.28 1.69
C LYS A 144 -18.12 -12.58 0.19
N GLY A 145 -16.88 -12.68 -0.28
CA GLY A 145 -16.56 -13.10 -1.65
C GLY A 145 -16.68 -12.01 -2.73
N GLN A 146 -17.00 -10.77 -2.35
CA GLN A 146 -16.93 -9.62 -3.26
C GLN A 146 -15.47 -9.24 -3.57
N MET A 147 -15.28 -8.43 -4.63
CA MET A 147 -13.96 -7.99 -5.06
C MET A 147 -13.36 -7.02 -4.03
N ASN A 148 -12.23 -7.40 -3.44
CA ASN A 148 -11.49 -6.59 -2.48
C ASN A 148 -10.00 -6.66 -2.82
N ALA A 149 -9.27 -5.56 -2.63
CA ALA A 149 -7.83 -5.52 -2.85
C ALA A 149 -7.14 -4.60 -1.82
N PHE A 150 -6.09 -5.11 -1.17
CA PHE A 150 -5.13 -4.28 -0.46
C PHE A 150 -4.00 -3.95 -1.42
N VAL A 151 -3.79 -2.67 -1.70
CA VAL A 151 -2.67 -2.17 -2.49
C VAL A 151 -1.72 -1.35 -1.62
N PHE A 152 -0.41 -1.58 -1.75
CA PHE A 152 0.60 -0.63 -1.26
C PHE A 152 1.55 -0.19 -2.37
N GLN A 153 2.25 0.94 -2.20
CA GLN A 153 3.20 1.43 -3.21
C GLN A 153 4.67 1.20 -2.79
N GLU A 154 5.09 1.85 -1.71
CA GLU A 154 6.44 1.76 -1.18
C GLU A 154 6.53 0.75 -0.04
N ILE A 155 7.71 0.15 0.14
CA ILE A 155 7.97 -0.65 1.34
C ILE A 155 8.32 0.30 2.47
N TRP A 156 7.70 0.09 3.63
CA TRP A 156 8.04 0.84 4.82
C TRP A 156 9.54 0.78 5.09
N GLN A 157 10.18 1.94 5.08
CA GLN A 157 11.64 2.05 5.08
C GLN A 157 12.34 1.38 6.27
N LYS A 158 11.64 1.17 7.39
CA LYS A 158 12.18 0.51 8.60
C LYS A 158 12.05 -1.02 8.58
N ASP A 159 11.42 -1.59 7.55
CA ASP A 159 11.18 -3.03 7.46
C ASP A 159 12.02 -3.72 6.39
N LYS A 160 13.04 -3.05 5.84
CA LYS A 160 13.92 -3.61 4.80
C LYS A 160 14.60 -4.91 5.20
N ASP A 161 14.87 -5.07 6.49
CA ASP A 161 15.55 -6.24 7.06
C ASP A 161 14.58 -7.16 7.82
N LYS A 162 13.27 -6.97 7.66
CA LYS A 162 12.23 -7.79 8.29
C LYS A 162 11.78 -8.92 7.37
N ASP A 163 11.16 -9.94 7.96
CA ASP A 163 10.55 -11.05 7.22
C ASP A 163 9.24 -10.62 6.54
N LEU A 164 9.35 -9.79 5.51
CA LEU A 164 8.20 -9.34 4.73
C LEU A 164 7.56 -10.48 3.92
N GLN A 165 8.26 -11.59 3.70
CA GLN A 165 7.74 -12.73 2.98
C GLN A 165 6.60 -13.38 3.78
N THR A 166 6.86 -13.76 5.03
CA THR A 166 5.84 -14.34 5.91
C THR A 166 4.69 -13.36 6.16
N GLU A 167 5.02 -12.09 6.40
CA GLU A 167 4.01 -11.08 6.73
C GLU A 167 3.06 -10.78 5.55
N PHE A 168 3.58 -10.67 4.33
CA PHE A 168 2.75 -10.44 3.14
C PHE A 168 1.91 -11.65 2.76
N GLN A 169 2.39 -12.88 2.99
CA GLN A 169 1.56 -14.08 2.90
C GLN A 169 0.40 -14.04 3.90
N ASN A 170 0.65 -13.61 5.13
CA ASN A 170 -0.39 -13.53 6.16
C ASN A 170 -1.46 -12.49 5.82
N ILE A 171 -1.10 -11.37 5.19
CA ILE A 171 -2.06 -10.40 4.67
C ILE A 171 -2.85 -11.00 3.49
N ASP A 172 -2.18 -11.62 2.51
CA ASP A 172 -2.85 -12.16 1.29
C ASP A 172 -3.86 -13.26 1.61
N LYS A 173 -3.61 -14.05 2.67
CA LYS A 173 -4.58 -15.03 3.21
C LYS A 173 -5.89 -14.39 3.67
N ILE A 174 -5.88 -13.11 4.04
CA ILE A 174 -7.06 -12.36 4.49
C ILE A 174 -7.65 -11.60 3.29
N VAL A 175 -6.85 -10.78 2.63
CA VAL A 175 -7.25 -9.91 1.52
C VAL A 175 -6.18 -9.94 0.43
N PRO A 176 -6.55 -10.11 -0.86
CA PRO A 176 -5.59 -10.09 -1.96
C PRO A 176 -4.67 -8.86 -1.90
N LEU A 177 -3.37 -9.12 -1.78
CA LEU A 177 -2.35 -8.09 -1.60
C LEU A 177 -1.67 -7.80 -2.94
N TYR A 178 -1.52 -6.52 -3.25
CA TYR A 178 -0.88 -6.02 -4.45
C TYR A 178 0.13 -4.95 -4.08
N ARG A 179 1.22 -4.88 -4.85
CA ARG A 179 2.10 -3.72 -4.87
C ARG A 179 1.95 -2.99 -6.18
N CYS A 180 1.88 -1.67 -6.12
CA CYS A 180 1.87 -0.80 -7.29
C CYS A 180 2.97 0.25 -7.16
N MET A 181 4.06 0.16 -7.93
CA MET A 181 5.12 1.16 -7.90
C MET A 181 5.26 1.90 -9.21
N LYS A 182 5.76 3.13 -9.14
CA LYS A 182 6.05 3.92 -10.33
C LYS A 182 7.26 3.33 -11.05
N SER A 183 7.07 2.90 -12.29
CA SER A 183 8.11 2.40 -13.19
C SER A 183 8.20 3.32 -14.40
N SER A 184 9.28 4.09 -14.49
CA SER A 184 9.50 5.12 -15.52
C SER A 184 8.35 6.13 -15.62
N ASN A 185 7.36 5.84 -16.48
CA ASN A 185 6.25 6.72 -16.84
C ASN A 185 4.86 6.16 -16.50
N ALA A 186 4.78 4.97 -15.89
CA ALA A 186 3.51 4.34 -15.53
C ALA A 186 3.57 3.67 -14.16
N MET A 187 2.40 3.46 -13.55
CA MET A 187 2.27 2.64 -12.35
C MET A 187 2.20 1.16 -12.76
N GLU A 188 3.18 0.38 -12.33
CA GLU A 188 3.19 -1.06 -12.51
C GLU A 188 2.62 -1.72 -11.26
N CYS A 189 1.62 -2.59 -11.42
CA CYS A 189 0.95 -3.29 -10.34
C CYS A 189 1.10 -4.81 -10.47
N ARG A 190 1.49 -5.48 -9.39
CA ARG A 190 1.58 -6.94 -9.33
C ARG A 190 0.92 -7.47 -8.08
N LYS A 191 0.27 -8.64 -8.20
CA LYS A 191 -0.21 -9.39 -7.03
C LYS A 191 1.00 -9.89 -6.27
N CYS A 192 1.01 -9.71 -4.95
CA CYS A 192 2.17 -10.03 -4.14
C CYS A 192 2.31 -11.51 -3.85
N VAL A 193 1.24 -12.29 -3.84
CA VAL A 193 1.31 -13.72 -3.51
C VAL A 193 0.63 -14.55 -4.59
N ASN A 194 1.37 -15.53 -5.09
CA ASN A 194 0.89 -16.50 -6.05
C ASN A 194 1.39 -17.89 -5.64
N ASN A 195 0.48 -18.85 -5.43
CA ASN A 195 0.81 -20.20 -4.94
C ASN A 195 1.70 -20.20 -3.68
N ASN A 196 1.39 -19.35 -2.70
CA ASN A 196 2.18 -19.14 -1.48
C ASN A 196 3.60 -18.61 -1.70
N VAL A 197 3.97 -18.18 -2.91
CA VAL A 197 5.26 -17.53 -3.19
C VAL A 197 5.04 -16.03 -3.27
N VAL A 198 5.86 -15.25 -2.55
CA VAL A 198 5.81 -13.79 -2.62
C VAL A 198 6.60 -13.31 -3.84
N ASP A 199 5.97 -12.52 -4.70
CA ASP A 199 6.62 -11.92 -5.86
C ASP A 199 7.77 -11.01 -5.40
N PRO A 200 9.00 -11.17 -5.93
CA PRO A 200 10.14 -10.31 -5.59
C PRO A 200 9.88 -8.83 -5.80
N PHE A 201 8.96 -8.46 -6.71
CA PHE A 201 8.49 -7.09 -6.90
C PHE A 201 7.87 -6.52 -5.63
N CYS A 202 7.26 -7.34 -4.79
CA CYS A 202 6.69 -6.90 -3.51
C CYS A 202 7.71 -6.82 -2.38
N LEU A 203 8.89 -7.39 -2.54
CA LEU A 203 9.94 -7.42 -1.51
C LEU A 203 10.94 -6.27 -1.67
N PRO A 204 11.75 -5.96 -0.64
CA PRO A 204 12.83 -5.01 -0.76
C PRO A 204 13.76 -5.50 -1.86
N LYS A 205 14.17 -4.60 -2.76
CA LYS A 205 15.29 -4.89 -3.64
C LYS A 205 16.49 -5.12 -2.72
N LYS A 206 16.88 -6.38 -2.52
CA LYS A 206 18.14 -6.68 -1.85
C LYS A 206 19.20 -5.88 -2.61
N LYS A 207 20.13 -5.22 -1.90
CA LYS A 207 21.32 -4.62 -2.50
C LYS A 207 22.26 -5.73 -3.01
N PHE A 208 21.75 -6.60 -3.87
CA PHE A 208 22.47 -7.76 -4.42
C PHE A 208 23.46 -7.35 -5.51
N PHE A 209 23.46 -6.08 -5.91
CA PHE A 209 24.35 -5.58 -6.94
C PHE A 209 25.80 -5.41 -6.46
N LEU A 210 26.06 -5.10 -5.17
CA LEU A 210 27.45 -4.89 -4.75
C LEU A 210 28.19 -6.20 -4.48
N GLU A 211 27.54 -7.22 -3.91
CA GLU A 211 28.21 -8.50 -3.62
C GLU A 211 28.49 -9.32 -4.90
N SER A 212 27.63 -9.24 -5.91
CA SER A 212 27.86 -9.89 -7.20
C SER A 212 28.96 -9.20 -8.00
N LEU A 213 28.97 -7.86 -8.04
CA LEU A 213 30.04 -7.08 -8.67
C LEU A 213 31.38 -7.25 -7.93
N ILE A 214 31.38 -7.30 -6.60
CA ILE A 214 32.61 -7.56 -5.83
C ILE A 214 33.14 -8.96 -6.12
N LYS A 215 32.29 -9.98 -6.24
CA LYS A 215 32.74 -11.34 -6.61
C LYS A 215 33.31 -11.41 -8.02
N GLU A 216 32.65 -10.80 -9.01
CA GLU A 216 33.16 -10.76 -10.39
C GLU A 216 34.47 -9.97 -10.50
N VAL A 217 34.58 -8.84 -9.80
CA VAL A 217 35.81 -8.05 -9.73
C VAL A 217 36.92 -8.82 -9.00
N PHE A 218 36.63 -9.49 -7.88
CA PHE A 218 37.61 -10.34 -7.18
C PHE A 218 38.11 -11.49 -8.05
N PHE A 219 37.22 -12.11 -8.83
CA PHE A 219 37.57 -13.19 -9.74
C PHE A 219 38.54 -12.71 -10.83
N LEU A 220 38.26 -11.54 -11.43
CA LEU A 220 39.14 -10.90 -12.42
C LEU A 220 40.50 -10.53 -11.82
N PHE A 221 40.55 -10.04 -10.57
CA PHE A 221 41.81 -9.74 -9.89
C PHE A 221 42.63 -10.98 -9.54
N GLN A 222 41.99 -12.11 -9.18
CA GLN A 222 42.69 -13.38 -8.94
C GLN A 222 43.34 -13.92 -10.22
N GLU A 223 42.64 -13.89 -11.37
CA GLU A 223 43.22 -14.34 -12.63
C GLU A 223 44.42 -13.48 -13.05
N LEU A 224 44.32 -12.15 -12.90
CA LEU A 224 45.43 -11.22 -13.15
C LEU A 224 46.65 -11.45 -12.24
N LEU A 225 46.44 -11.75 -10.95
CA LEU A 225 47.54 -12.08 -10.03
C LEU A 225 48.23 -13.40 -10.40
N THR A 226 47.47 -14.41 -10.84
CA THR A 226 48.04 -15.70 -11.26
C THR A 226 48.78 -15.67 -12.59
N SER A 227 48.48 -14.70 -13.47
CA SER A 227 49.19 -14.53 -14.74
C SER A 227 50.51 -13.76 -14.59
N VAL A 228 50.60 -12.85 -13.63
CA VAL A 228 51.82 -12.05 -13.37
C VAL A 228 52.91 -12.85 -12.62
N ILE A 229 52.54 -13.86 -11.83
CA ILE A 229 53.50 -14.69 -11.06
C ILE A 229 54.15 -15.80 -11.93
N LYS A 230 53.70 -15.99 -13.18
CA LYS A 230 54.22 -17.01 -14.12
C LYS A 230 55.27 -16.50 -15.13
N LEU A 231 55.87 -15.33 -14.89
CA LEU A 231 56.95 -14.77 -15.71
C LEU A 231 58.29 -14.81 -14.97
#